data_AF-A0A934NL70-F1
#
_entry.id   AF-A0A934NL70-F1
#
_cell.length_a   1.000
_cell.length_b   1.000
_cell.length_c   1.000
_cell.angle_alpha   90.00
_cell.angle_beta   90.00
_cell.angle_gamma   90.00
#
_symmetry.space_group_name_H-M   'P 1'
#
loop_
_entity.id
_entity.type
_entity.pdbx_description
1 polymer ?
#
loop_
_entity_poly.entity_id
_entity_poly.type
_entity_poly.pdbx_seq_one_letter_code
_entity_poly.pdbx_strand_id
1 'polypeptide(L)' 'VFTGVEFTSLAKEYGLTGNNVRAFAWDDYSYSMPAAELSKYKVIIAYKKNGELMDVSELGPFAIIYPRDSYPELNNI' A
#
# COMPACT_ATOMS: atom_id res chain seq x y z
N VAL A 1 10.09 6.47 8.20
CA VAL A 1 9.93 4.99 8.25
C VAL A 1 8.44 4.69 8.36
N PHE A 2 7.93 3.74 7.58
CA PHE A 2 6.53 3.33 7.65
C PHE A 2 6.41 1.93 8.28
N THR A 3 5.30 1.67 8.97
CA THR A 3 4.97 0.33 9.48
C THR A 3 3.58 -0.05 9.00
N GLY A 4 3.47 -1.27 8.49
CA GLY A 4 2.28 -1.76 7.81
C GLY A 4 2.29 -3.27 7.64
N VAL A 5 1.27 -3.77 6.96
CA VAL A 5 1.18 -5.18 6.54
C VAL A 5 1.47 -5.26 5.05
N GLU A 6 2.29 -6.23 4.62
CA GLU A 6 2.51 -6.47 3.19
C GLU A 6 1.20 -6.92 2.52
N PHE A 7 0.95 -6.38 1.33
CA PHE A 7 -0.22 -6.74 0.52
C PHE A 7 -0.31 -8.26 0.29
N THR A 8 0.82 -8.91 0.00
CA THR A 8 0.91 -10.36 -0.21
C THR A 8 0.43 -11.17 1.00
N SER A 9 0.72 -10.70 2.21
CA SER A 9 0.29 -11.34 3.45
C SER A 9 -1.22 -11.21 3.63
N LEU A 10 -1.79 -10.02 3.40
CA LEU A 10 -3.24 -9.82 3.41
C LEU A 10 -3.93 -10.66 2.32
N ALA A 11 -3.40 -10.66 1.11
CA ALA A 11 -3.95 -11.39 -0.01
C ALA A 11 -4.02 -12.91 0.27
N LYS A 12 -2.96 -13.46 0.89
CA LYS A 12 -2.92 -14.86 1.28
C LYS A 12 -3.90 -15.18 2.40
N GLU A 13 -3.93 -14.36 3.46
CA GLU A 13 -4.78 -14.57 4.65
C GLU A 13 -6.27 -14.59 4.27
N TYR A 14 -6.68 -13.67 3.42
CA TYR A 14 -8.08 -13.52 3.00
C TYR A 14 -8.42 -14.25 1.68
N GLY A 15 -7.48 -15.00 1.11
CA GLY A 15 -7.72 -15.77 -0.12
C GLY A 15 -8.10 -14.91 -1.33
N LEU A 16 -7.48 -13.74 -1.50
CA LEU A 16 -7.79 -12.83 -2.60
C LEU A 16 -7.35 -13.43 -3.95
N THR A 17 -8.27 -13.51 -4.91
CA THR A 17 -8.04 -14.10 -6.24
C THR A 17 -8.17 -13.10 -7.39
N GLY A 18 -8.47 -11.84 -7.10
CA GLY A 18 -8.63 -10.80 -8.09
C GLY A 18 -7.32 -10.33 -8.71
N ASN A 19 -7.36 -9.98 -10.00
CA ASN A 19 -6.19 -9.47 -10.73
C ASN A 19 -5.93 -7.97 -10.51
N ASN A 20 -6.94 -7.23 -10.04
CA ASN A 20 -6.86 -5.80 -9.79
C ASN A 20 -7.34 -5.47 -8.38
N VAL A 21 -6.68 -4.51 -7.75
CA VAL A 21 -7.05 -3.92 -6.47
C VAL A 21 -7.42 -2.48 -6.73
N ARG A 22 -8.63 -2.09 -6.33
CA ARG A 22 -9.08 -0.70 -6.35
C ARG A 22 -9.04 -0.14 -4.94
N ALA A 23 -8.22 0.88 -4.74
CA ALA A 23 -8.14 1.63 -3.51
C ALA A 23 -9.04 2.88 -3.60
N PHE A 24 -9.69 3.22 -2.50
CA PHE A 24 -10.52 4.40 -2.34
C PHE A 24 -9.96 5.23 -1.19
N ALA A 25 -9.75 6.52 -1.43
CA ALA A 25 -9.34 7.48 -0.43
C ALA A 25 -10.57 8.22 0.13
N TRP A 26 -10.34 9.01 1.18
CA TRP A 26 -11.40 9.73 1.89
C TRP A 26 -11.98 10.90 1.09
N ASP A 27 -11.23 11.42 0.11
CA ASP A 27 -11.57 12.55 -0.76
C ASP A 27 -12.20 12.10 -2.09
N ASP A 28 -12.83 10.92 -2.10
CA ASP A 28 -13.42 10.26 -3.27
C ASP A 28 -12.42 9.92 -4.40
N TYR A 29 -11.12 10.12 -4.18
CA TYR A 29 -10.11 9.64 -5.11
C TYR A 29 -10.06 8.11 -5.09
N SER A 30 -9.93 7.50 -6.27
CA SER A 30 -9.73 6.06 -6.36
C SER A 30 -8.66 5.72 -7.39
N TYR A 31 -7.90 4.67 -7.10
CA TYR A 31 -6.82 4.21 -7.97
C TYR A 31 -6.87 2.69 -8.08
N SER A 32 -6.72 2.18 -9.31
CA SER A 32 -6.73 0.74 -9.59
C SER A 32 -5.34 0.28 -9.98
N MET A 33 -4.86 -0.77 -9.32
CA MET A 33 -3.52 -1.34 -9.53
C MET A 33 -3.62 -2.84 -9.81
N PRO A 34 -2.77 -3.40 -10.67
CA PRO A 34 -2.63 -4.84 -10.80
C PRO A 34 -2.16 -5.47 -9.48
N ALA A 35 -2.82 -6.54 -9.02
CA ALA A 35 -2.41 -7.28 -7.82
C ALA A 35 -0.98 -7.86 -7.95
N ALA A 36 -0.58 -8.20 -9.19
CA ALA A 36 0.76 -8.65 -9.51
C ALA A 36 1.83 -7.57 -9.26
N GLU A 37 1.51 -6.30 -9.53
CA GLU A 37 2.41 -5.17 -9.27
C GLU A 37 2.62 -4.99 -7.76
N LEU A 38 1.52 -4.97 -7.00
CA LEU A 38 1.55 -4.85 -5.55
C LEU A 38 2.40 -5.97 -4.90
N SER A 39 2.28 -7.19 -5.45
CA SER A 39 3.06 -8.35 -5.01
C SER A 39 4.54 -8.23 -5.40
N LYS A 40 4.84 -7.78 -6.62
CA LYS A 40 6.21 -7.60 -7.14
C LYS A 40 7.01 -6.62 -6.28
N TYR A 41 6.40 -5.49 -5.92
CA TYR A 41 7.06 -4.41 -5.19
C TYR A 41 6.93 -4.51 -3.67
N LYS A 42 6.36 -5.61 -3.15
CA LYS A 42 6.13 -5.81 -1.70
C LYS A 42 5.47 -4.59 -1.06
N VAL A 43 4.42 -4.10 -1.70
CA VAL A 43 3.68 -2.92 -1.24
C VAL A 43 3.12 -3.18 0.15
N ILE A 44 3.23 -2.17 1.02
CA ILE A 44 2.68 -2.24 2.37
C ILE A 44 1.45 -1.36 2.50
N ILE A 45 0.47 -1.84 3.26
CA ILE A 45 -0.66 -1.06 3.74
C ILE A 45 -0.21 -0.51 5.11
N ALA A 46 0.31 0.71 5.09
CA ALA A 46 0.89 1.36 6.25
C ALA A 46 -0.19 2.00 7.12
N TYR A 47 -0.05 1.84 8.45
CA TYR A 47 -0.92 2.46 9.46
C TYR A 47 -0.14 3.28 10.49
N LYS A 48 1.20 3.24 10.43
CA LYS A 48 2.09 4.08 11.23
C LYS A 48 3.16 4.73 10.38
N LYS A 49 3.55 5.94 10.79
CA LYS A 49 4.68 6.70 10.27
C LYS A 49 5.55 7.11 11.45
N ASN A 50 6.84 6.75 11.39
CA ASN A 50 7.82 7.01 12.44
C ASN A 50 7.40 6.51 13.84
N GLY A 51 6.66 5.39 13.90
CA GLY A 51 6.22 4.74 15.14
C GLY A 51 4.85 5.20 15.67
N GLU A 52 4.33 6.31 15.16
CA GLU A 52 3.04 6.88 15.54
C GLU A 52 1.94 6.49 14.53
N LEU A 53 0.69 6.39 15.00
CA LEU A 53 -0.46 6.13 14.12
C LEU A 53 -0.64 7.31 13.16
N MET A 54 -0.99 7.00 11.92
CA MET A 54 -1.20 8.04 10.90
C MET A 54 -2.57 8.69 11.08
N ASP A 55 -2.58 10.02 11.23
CA ASP A 55 -3.80 10.81 11.20
C ASP A 55 -4.33 11.00 9.78
N VAL A 56 -5.62 11.31 9.65
CA VAL A 56 -6.28 11.55 8.35
C VAL A 56 -5.60 12.68 7.56
N SER A 57 -5.10 13.71 8.25
CA SER A 57 -4.33 14.80 7.64
C SER A 57 -2.99 14.35 7.06
N GLU A 58 -2.47 13.20 7.49
CA GLU A 58 -1.20 12.61 7.06
C GLU A 58 -1.40 11.32 6.25
N LEU A 59 -2.46 11.25 5.43
CA LEU A 59 -2.79 10.07 4.61
C LEU A 59 -3.25 8.84 5.42
N GLY A 60 -3.58 9.02 6.69
CA GLY A 60 -4.13 7.98 7.55
C GLY A 60 -5.64 7.75 7.32
N PRO A 61 -6.21 6.72 7.99
CA PRO A 61 -5.55 5.77 8.88
C PRO A 61 -4.72 4.69 8.14
N PHE A 62 -4.88 4.58 6.82
CA PHE A 62 -4.15 3.63 5.98
C PHE A 62 -3.64 4.29 4.70
N ALA A 63 -2.38 4.04 4.35
CA ALA A 63 -1.79 4.44 3.10
C ALA A 63 -1.14 3.26 2.38
N ILE A 64 -1.18 3.26 1.04
CA ILE A 64 -0.48 2.31 0.20
C ILE A 64 0.93 2.85 -0.05
N ILE A 65 1.95 2.18 0.47
CA ILE A 65 3.34 2.63 0.39
C ILE A 65 4.16 1.63 -0.41
N TYR A 66 4.79 2.14 -1.47
CA TYR A 66 5.79 1.40 -2.24
C TYR A 66 7.17 1.61 -1.60
N PRO A 67 7.92 0.54 -1.30
CA PRO A 67 9.24 0.63 -0.69
C PRO A 67 10.31 1.06 -1.72
N ARG A 68 10.29 2.33 -2.11
CA ARG A 68 11.18 2.91 -3.15
C ARG A 68 12.67 2.68 -2.88
N ASP A 69 13.07 2.65 -1.62
CA ASP A 69 14.46 2.38 -1.20
C ASP A 69 14.94 0.98 -1.65
N SER A 70 14.02 0.02 -1.83
CA SER A 70 14.32 -1.34 -2.27
C SER A 70 14.20 -1.55 -3.78
N TYR A 71 13.62 -0.60 -4.50
CA TYR A 71 13.31 -0.70 -5.93
C TYR A 71 13.65 0.62 -6.64
N PRO A 72 14.92 0.81 -7.04
CA PRO A 72 15.39 2.05 -7.66
C PRO A 72 14.59 2.47 -8.91
N GLU A 73 14.00 1.51 -9.62
CA GLU A 73 13.14 1.77 -10.78
C GLU A 73 11.87 2.57 -10.44
N LEU A 74 11.45 2.61 -9.17
CA LEU A 74 10.29 3.37 -8.72
C LEU A 74 10.58 4.87 -8.52
N ASN A 75 11.83 5.30 -8.64
CA ASN A 75 12.23 6.69 -8.39
C ASN A 75 11.96 7.64 -9.57
N ASN A 76 11.66 7.10 -10.75
CA ASN A 76 11.45 7.88 -11.98
C ASN A 76 9.99 7.87 -12.46
N ILE A 77 9.04 7.62 -11.55
CA ILE A 77 7.59 7.54 -11.82
C ILE A 77 6.88 8.73 -11.19
#